data_AF-T1GJL1-F1
#
_entry.id   AF-T1GJL1-F1
#
_cell.length_a   1.000
_cell.length_b   1.000
_cell.length_c   1.000
_cell.angle_alpha   90.00
_cell.angle_beta   90.00
_cell.angle_gamma   90.00
#
_symmetry.space_group_name_H-M   'P 1'
#
loop_
_entity.id
_entity.type
_entity.pdbx_description
1 polymer ?
#
loop_
_entity_poly.entity_id
_entity_poly.type
_entity_poly.pdbx_seq_one_letter_code
_entity_poly.pdbx_strand_id
1 'polypeptide(L)'
;MKQTDILFSSAIEGLNTVRVSSDKDIWFCILDFECQEMKEDYDDLILMFPSSNEMQAFLTKLEETWVSKQKDLFPMSILDEEDELSVKCTNIYLDLSRSWEPLISAAMF
;
A
#
# COMPACT_ATOMS: atom_id res chain seq x y z
N MET A 1 -14.46 -2.51 15.10
CA MET A 1 -13.03 -2.12 15.17
C MET A 1 -12.11 -3.28 15.59
N LYS A 2 -12.40 -4.53 15.17
CA LYS A 2 -11.58 -5.73 15.49
C LYS A 2 -11.24 -6.58 14.26
N GLN A 3 -11.77 -6.21 13.09
CA GLN A 3 -11.69 -7.04 11.89
C GLN A 3 -10.47 -6.68 11.01
N THR A 4 -10.01 -5.43 11.09
CA THR A 4 -8.84 -4.94 10.36
C THR A 4 -7.53 -5.51 10.90
N ASP A 5 -7.38 -5.66 12.22
CA ASP A 5 -6.15 -6.20 12.85
C ASP A 5 -5.89 -7.68 12.54
N ILE A 6 -6.93 -8.46 12.23
CA ILE A 6 -6.82 -9.91 12.02
C ILE A 6 -6.28 -10.22 10.62
N LEU A 7 -6.60 -9.38 9.62
CA LEU A 7 -6.15 -9.58 8.24
C LEU A 7 -4.64 -9.34 8.06
N PHE A 8 -4.06 -8.37 8.79
CA PHE A 8 -2.61 -8.11 8.74
C PHE A 8 -1.76 -9.19 9.41
N SER A 9 -2.31 -9.91 10.39
CA SER A 9 -1.53 -10.86 11.17
C SER A 9 -1.16 -12.13 10.38
N SER A 10 -2.07 -12.70 9.59
CA SER A 10 -1.75 -13.90 8.79
C SER A 10 -1.07 -13.55 7.48
N ALA A 11 -1.46 -12.45 6.83
CA ALA A 11 -0.91 -12.05 5.54
C ALA A 11 0.57 -11.65 5.62
N ILE A 12 1.04 -11.13 6.76
CA ILE A 12 2.44 -10.70 6.92
C ILE A 12 3.46 -11.84 6.87
N GLU A 13 3.01 -13.09 7.05
CA GLU A 13 3.87 -14.26 6.87
C GLU A 13 4.22 -14.51 5.39
N GLY A 14 3.34 -14.10 4.48
CA GLY A 14 3.55 -14.20 3.05
C GLY A 14 4.04 -12.90 2.41
N LEU A 15 4.22 -11.81 3.15
CA LEU A 15 4.67 -10.54 2.57
C LEU A 15 6.14 -10.65 2.14
N ASN A 16 6.39 -10.49 0.84
CA ASN A 16 7.71 -10.60 0.21
C ASN A 16 8.40 -9.23 0.12
N THR A 17 7.68 -8.21 -0.36
CA THR A 17 8.26 -6.88 -0.58
C THR A 17 7.19 -5.80 -0.46
N VAL A 18 7.57 -4.63 0.05
CA VAL A 18 6.76 -3.42 0.08
C VAL A 18 7.41 -2.39 -0.83
N ARG A 19 6.78 -2.13 -1.98
CA ARG A 19 7.26 -1.14 -2.95
C ARG A 19 6.55 0.18 -2.73
N VAL A 20 7.30 1.26 -2.55
CA VAL A 20 6.78 2.59 -2.25
C VAL A 20 6.97 3.51 -3.44
N SER A 21 5.95 4.33 -3.75
CA SER A 21 6.08 5.40 -4.76
C SER A 21 7.29 6.30 -4.47
N SER A 22 8.05 6.61 -5.52
CA SER A 22 9.18 7.55 -5.50
C SER A 22 8.75 9.01 -5.58
N ASP A 23 7.56 9.28 -6.11
CA ASP A 23 6.99 10.63 -6.23
C ASP A 23 6.45 11.11 -4.87
N LYS A 24 6.81 12.35 -4.51
CA LYS A 24 6.48 12.96 -3.21
C LYS A 24 5.01 13.37 -3.08
N ASP A 25 4.34 13.60 -4.19
CA ASP A 25 2.94 14.05 -4.25
C ASP A 25 1.97 12.90 -4.59
N ILE A 26 2.50 11.70 -4.80
CA ILE A 26 1.74 10.50 -5.12
C ILE A 26 1.95 9.45 -4.03
N TRP A 27 0.89 9.16 -3.29
CA TRP A 27 0.95 8.30 -2.11
C TRP A 27 0.29 6.96 -2.38
N PHE A 28 1.09 5.99 -2.85
CA PHE A 28 0.71 4.59 -2.90
C PHE A 28 1.87 3.67 -2.50
N CYS A 29 1.51 2.46 -2.06
CA CYS A 29 2.46 1.36 -1.95
C CYS A 29 1.87 0.07 -2.53
N ILE A 30 2.75 -0.86 -2.89
CA ILE A 30 2.41 -2.19 -3.35
C ILE A 30 2.92 -3.18 -2.31
N LEU A 31 2.05 -4.10 -1.90
CA LEU A 31 2.37 -5.22 -1.04
C LEU A 31 2.46 -6.46 -1.93
N ASP A 32 3.67 -6.95 -2.15
CA ASP A 32 3.93 -8.16 -2.91
C ASP A 32 3.92 -9.35 -1.96
N PHE A 33 3.15 -10.39 -2.28
CA PHE A 33 3.08 -11.60 -1.48
C PHE A 33 3.78 -12.78 -2.18
N GLU A 34 4.46 -13.64 -1.42
CA GLU A 34 4.96 -14.92 -1.93
C GLU A 34 3.78 -15.82 -2.28
N CYS A 35 3.75 -16.28 -3.53
CA CYS A 35 2.74 -17.22 -4.03
C CYS A 35 2.97 -18.60 -3.38
N GLN A 36 2.34 -18.88 -2.24
CA GLN A 36 2.38 -20.20 -1.62
C GLN A 36 1.33 -21.10 -2.27
N GLU A 37 1.78 -22.07 -3.09
CA GLU A 37 0.96 -22.99 -3.90
C GLU A 37 -0.13 -23.80 -3.16
N MET A 38 -0.43 -23.58 -1.87
CA MET A 38 -1.46 -24.35 -1.14
C MET A 38 -2.31 -23.61 -0.09
N LYS A 39 -2.24 -22.29 0.08
CA LYS A 39 -3.17 -21.58 0.99
C LYS A 39 -3.49 -20.18 0.47
N GLU A 40 -4.74 -20.00 0.05
CA GLU A 40 -5.42 -18.73 -0.27
C GLU A 40 -4.56 -17.76 -1.10
N ASP A 41 -4.80 -17.68 -2.42
CA ASP A 41 -4.19 -16.70 -3.34
C ASP A 41 -4.20 -15.28 -2.73
N TYR A 42 -3.10 -14.86 -2.12
CA TYR A 42 -2.90 -13.47 -1.76
C TYR A 42 -2.44 -12.76 -3.04
N ASP A 43 -3.40 -12.20 -3.78
CA ASP A 43 -3.08 -11.28 -4.87
C ASP A 43 -2.28 -10.08 -4.32
N ASP A 44 -1.31 -9.59 -5.09
CA ASP A 44 -0.57 -8.38 -4.75
C ASP A 44 -1.53 -7.20 -4.55
N LEU A 45 -1.32 -6.43 -3.47
CA LEU A 45 -2.22 -5.35 -3.09
C LEU A 45 -1.62 -3.99 -3.42
N ILE A 46 -2.37 -3.16 -4.14
CA ILE A 46 -2.04 -1.75 -4.36
C ILE A 46 -2.88 -0.91 -3.40
N LEU A 47 -2.22 -0.19 -2.51
CA LEU A 47 -2.84 0.70 -1.54
C LEU A 47 -2.58 2.15 -1.91
N MET A 48 -3.65 2.92 -2.08
CA MET A 48 -3.59 4.36 -2.35
C MET A 48 -4.05 5.14 -1.12
N PHE A 49 -3.32 6.19 -0.80
CA PHE A 49 -3.54 6.97 0.42
C PHE A 49 -4.03 8.39 0.09
N PRO A 50 -4.97 8.95 0.87
CA PRO A 50 -5.41 10.32 0.67
C PRO A 50 -4.35 11.36 1.06
N SER A 51 -3.38 10.97 1.89
CA SER A 51 -2.32 11.84 2.40
C SER A 51 -1.02 11.07 2.69
N SER A 52 0.10 11.79 2.62
CA SER A 52 1.40 11.26 3.04
C SER A 52 1.41 10.81 4.50
N ASN A 53 0.67 11.50 5.37
CA ASN A 53 0.56 11.16 6.79
C ASN A 53 -0.07 9.78 7.01
N GLU A 54 -1.16 9.47 6.29
CA GLU A 54 -1.83 8.17 6.38
C GLU A 54 -0.94 7.04 5.86
N MET A 55 -0.22 7.30 4.76
CA MET A 55 0.75 6.37 4.21
C MET A 55 1.89 6.07 5.20
N GLN A 56 2.48 7.11 5.79
CA GLN A 56 3.57 6.95 6.75
C GLN A 56 3.11 6.22 8.02
N ALA A 57 1.92 6.56 8.53
CA ALA A 57 1.32 5.86 9.67
C ALA A 57 1.08 4.38 9.37
N PHE A 58 0.58 4.06 8.17
CA PHE A 58 0.41 2.69 7.71
C PHE A 58 1.74 1.93 7.62
N LEU A 59 2.75 2.50 6.94
CA LEU A 59 4.06 1.87 6.78
C LEU A 59 4.75 1.63 8.12
N THR A 60 4.67 2.60 9.04
CA THR A 60 5.20 2.46 10.41
C THR A 60 4.55 1.28 11.12
N LYS A 61 3.22 1.17 11.02
CA LYS A 61 2.49 0.08 11.68
C LYS A 61 2.81 -1.28 11.07
N LEU A 62 2.97 -1.32 9.75
CA LEU A 62 3.32 -2.53 9.02
C LEU A 62 4.74 -3.00 9.40
N GLU A 63 5.70 -2.08 9.48
CA GLU A 63 7.08 -2.34 9.92
C GLU A 63 7.13 -2.85 11.37
N GLU A 64 6.43 -2.18 12.30
CA GLU A 64 6.32 -2.64 13.69
C GLU A 64 5.79 -4.08 13.76
N THR A 65 4.77 -4.38 12.97
CA THR A 65 4.13 -5.70 12.94
C THR A 65 5.08 -6.74 12.35
N TRP A 66 5.83 -6.40 11.30
CA TRP A 66 6.84 -7.26 10.68
C TRP A 66 7.96 -7.60 11.66
N VAL A 67 8.58 -6.59 12.26
CA VAL A 67 9.70 -6.77 13.22
C VAL A 67 9.26 -7.62 14.41
N SER A 68 8.01 -7.45 14.87
CA SER A 68 7.47 -8.24 15.98
C SER A 68 7.33 -9.74 15.67
N LYS A 69 7.15 -10.10 14.39
CA LYS A 69 6.83 -11.47 13.93
C LYS A 69 8.03 -12.16 13.27
N GLN A 70 8.60 -11.52 12.26
CA GLN A 70 9.66 -12.09 11.42
C GLN A 70 11.06 -11.90 12.02
N LYS A 71 11.23 -10.92 12.94
CA LYS A 71 12.53 -10.57 13.55
C LYS A 71 13.64 -10.30 12.52
N ASP A 72 13.27 -9.87 11.32
CA ASP A 72 14.16 -9.53 10.22
C ASP A 72 13.96 -8.08 9.78
N LEU A 73 14.83 -7.59 8.91
CA LEU A 73 14.70 -6.28 8.26
C LEU A 73 13.38 -6.21 7.49
N PHE A 74 12.73 -5.06 7.56
CA PHE A 74 11.50 -4.81 6.84
C PHE A 74 11.78 -4.71 5.32
N PRO A 75 11.13 -5.52 4.47
CA PRO A 75 11.47 -5.63 3.06
C PRO A 75 10.87 -4.46 2.25
N MET A 76 11.35 -3.23 2.48
CA MET A 76 10.91 -2.04 1.77
C MET A 76 11.84 -1.73 0.59
N SER A 77 11.27 -1.36 -0.55
CA SER A 77 11.98 -0.82 -1.70
C SER A 77 11.25 0.37 -2.31
N ILE A 78 11.97 1.19 -3.08
CA ILE A 78 11.40 2.31 -3.82
C ILE A 78 11.08 1.81 -5.23
N LEU A 79 9.88 2.10 -5.71
CA LEU A 79 9.45 1.77 -7.07
C LEU A 79 10.08 2.76 -8.05
N ASP A 80 10.65 2.25 -9.13
CA ASP A 80 11.22 3.08 -10.19
C ASP A 80 10.11 3.88 -10.89
N GLU A 81 10.37 5.15 -11.19
CA GLU A 81 9.44 6.02 -11.92
C GLU A 81 9.22 5.53 -13.36
N GLU A 82 10.20 4.84 -13.94
CA GLU A 82 10.12 4.27 -15.29
C GLU A 82 9.42 2.90 -15.33
N ASP A 83 9.10 2.31 -14.17
CA ASP A 83 8.38 1.03 -14.10
C ASP A 83 6.94 1.19 -14.62
N GLU A 84 6.50 0.27 -15.49
CA GLU A 84 5.15 0.30 -16.07
C GLU A 84 4.04 0.29 -15.00
N LEU A 85 4.25 -0.42 -13.89
CA LEU A 85 3.34 -0.44 -12.75
C LEU A 85 3.32 0.91 -12.03
N SER A 86 4.47 1.56 -11.89
CA SER A 86 4.57 2.89 -11.29
C SER A 86 3.76 3.90 -12.10
N VAL A 87 3.98 3.93 -13.41
CA VAL A 87 3.23 4.79 -14.33
C VAL A 87 1.73 4.51 -14.26
N LYS A 88 1.32 3.25 -14.23
CA LYS A 88 -0.09 2.86 -14.15
C LYS A 88 -0.73 3.28 -12.81
N CYS A 89 -0.07 3.01 -11.69
CA CYS A 89 -0.53 3.39 -10.36
C CYS A 89 -0.65 4.91 -10.21
N THR A 90 0.34 5.64 -10.72
CA THR A 90 0.33 7.11 -10.79
C THR A 90 -0.87 7.63 -11.56
N ASN A 91 -1.14 7.09 -12.76
CA ASN A 91 -2.30 7.51 -13.54
C ASN A 91 -3.63 7.24 -12.81
N ILE A 92 -3.78 6.05 -12.22
CA ILE A 92 -4.99 5.70 -11.46
C ILE A 92 -5.14 6.62 -10.23
N TYR A 93 -4.05 6.91 -9.53
CA TYR A 93 -4.05 7.82 -8.39
C TYR A 93 -4.55 9.21 -8.78
N LEU A 94 -4.01 9.78 -9.87
CA LEU A 94 -4.43 11.09 -10.38
C LEU A 94 -5.89 11.11 -10.83
N ASP A 95 -6.33 10.06 -11.53
CA ASP A 95 -7.73 9.92 -11.97
C ASP A 95 -8.68 9.79 -10.78
N LEU A 96 -8.28 9.04 -9.75
CA LEU A 96 -9.02 8.92 -8.51
C LEU A 96 -9.12 10.30 -7.85
N SER A 97 -7.99 10.97 -7.58
CA SER A 97 -7.95 12.30 -6.94
C SER A 97 -8.84 13.31 -7.66
N ARG A 98 -8.83 13.35 -8.99
CA ARG A 98 -9.71 14.21 -9.80
C ARG A 98 -11.18 13.84 -9.67
N SER A 99 -11.49 12.55 -9.58
CA SER A 99 -12.88 12.07 -9.43
C SER A 99 -13.52 12.48 -8.11
N TRP A 100 -12.74 12.84 -7.09
CA TRP A 100 -13.24 13.40 -5.84
C TRP A 100 -13.56 14.90 -5.93
N GLU A 101 -12.99 15.66 -6.88
CA GLU A 101 -13.20 17.10 -6.99
C GLU A 101 -14.69 17.49 -7.14
N PRO A 102 -15.52 16.80 -7.95
CA PRO A 102 -16.95 17.09 -8.03
C PRO A 102 -17.69 16.80 -6.72
N LEU A 103 -17.31 15.74 -5.99
CA LEU A 103 -17.94 15.36 -4.72
C LEU A 103 -17.60 16.37 -3.62
N ILE A 104 -16.34 16.82 -3.56
CA ILE A 104 -15.89 17.85 -2.62
C ILE A 104 -16.56 19.18 -2.96
N SER A 105 -16.62 19.54 -4.24
CA SER A 105 -17.30 20.76 -4.69
C SER A 105 -18.77 20.75 -4.30
N ALA A 106 -19.47 19.63 -4.48
CA ALA A 106 -20.87 19.49 -4.11
C ALA A 106 -21.11 19.55 -2.59
N ALA A 107 -20.16 19.08 -1.77
CA ALA A 107 -20.27 19.11 -0.31
C ALA A 107 -20.00 20.49 0.31
N MET A 108 -19.42 21.43 -0.44
CA MET A 108 -19.14 22.80 0.00
C MET A 108 -20.27 23.81 -0.33
N PHE A 109 -21.32 23.37 -1.02
CA PHE A 109 -22.56 24.13 -1.28
C PHE A 109 -23.68 23.69 -0.33
#